data_AF-A0A9J9FX81-F1
#
_entry.id   AF-A0A9J9FX81-F1
#
_cell.length_a   1.000
_cell.length_b   1.000
_cell.length_c   1.000
_cell.angle_alpha   90.00
_cell.angle_beta   90.00
_cell.angle_gamma   90.00
#
_symmetry.space_group_name_H-M   'P 1'
#
loop_
_entity.id
_entity.type
_entity.pdbx_description
1 polymer ?
#
loop_
_entity_poly.entity_id
_entity_poly.type
_entity_poly.pdbx_seq_one_letter_code
_entity_poly.pdbx_strand_id
1 'polypeptide(L)'
;MNGSLWRCHALVIAVAALTAGCVTTEQSRTLETPKPTASARAYQGVRSPISIGKFANRSNFQRGIFSDGVDRLGGQAQTILMTHLQQSGRFKDALNNSNA
;
A
#
# COMPACT_ATOMS: atom_id res chain seq x y z
N MET A 1 62.94 -7.88 21.50
CA MET A 1 62.33 -7.50 20.21
C MET A 1 60.79 -7.50 20.33
N ASN A 2 60.20 -6.68 21.22
CA ASN A 2 58.76 -6.79 21.55
C ASN A 2 57.90 -5.59 21.08
N GLY A 3 58.51 -4.55 20.50
CA GLY A 3 57.79 -3.36 20.05
C GLY A 3 56.93 -3.56 18.80
N SER A 4 57.20 -4.59 18.00
CA SER A 4 56.41 -4.86 16.78
C SER A 4 55.03 -5.47 17.11
N LEU A 5 54.95 -6.36 18.10
CA LEU A 5 53.69 -7.01 18.51
C LEU A 5 52.69 -6.01 19.11
N TRP A 6 53.16 -5.06 19.93
CA TRP A 6 52.30 -4.02 20.51
C TRP A 6 51.77 -3.04 19.46
N ARG A 7 52.59 -2.72 18.45
CA ARG A 7 52.15 -1.87 17.33
C ARG A 7 51.08 -2.57 16.48
N CYS A 8 51.22 -3.87 16.24
CA CYS A 8 50.19 -4.66 15.55
C CYS A 8 48.89 -4.76 16.36
N HIS A 9 48.94 -4.96 17.68
CA HIS A 9 47.73 -4.97 18.51
C HIS A 9 47.03 -3.60 18.59
N ALA A 10 47.79 -2.51 18.70
CA ALA A 10 47.23 -1.16 18.68
C ALA A 10 46.50 -0.86 17.35
N LEU A 11 47.05 -1.33 16.23
CA LEU A 11 46.46 -1.14 14.92
C LEU A 11 45.17 -1.94 14.74
N VAL A 12 45.10 -3.18 15.25
CA VAL A 12 43.88 -4.00 15.23
C VAL A 12 42.76 -3.39 16.06
N ILE A 13 43.08 -2.86 17.25
CA ILE A 13 42.08 -2.20 18.12
C ILE A 13 41.57 -0.90 17.46
N ALA A 14 42.45 -0.12 16.83
CA ALA A 14 42.06 1.10 16.13
C ALA A 14 41.13 0.82 14.94
N VAL A 15 41.38 -0.24 14.17
CA VAL A 15 40.51 -0.64 13.05
C VAL A 15 39.15 -1.14 13.55
N ALA A 16 39.10 -1.90 14.65
CA ALA A 16 37.83 -2.36 15.23
C ALA A 16 36.97 -1.22 15.78
N ALA A 17 37.58 -0.16 16.30
CA ALA A 17 36.85 1.02 16.77
C ALA A 17 36.23 1.84 15.62
N LEU A 18 36.83 1.81 14.42
CA LEU A 18 36.33 2.55 13.25
C LEU A 18 35.18 1.84 12.53
N THR A 19 34.98 0.54 12.73
CA THR A 19 33.85 -0.21 12.15
C THR A 19 32.65 -0.34 13.10
N ALA A 20 32.75 0.15 14.33
CA ALA A 20 31.63 0.26 15.28
C ALA A 20 30.69 1.46 14.96
N GLY A 21 30.65 1.89 13.70
CA GLY A 21 29.79 2.95 13.19
C GLY A 21 28.40 2.43 12.85
N CYS A 22 27.39 3.14 13.36
CA CYS A 22 25.98 3.07 12.98
C CYS A 22 25.21 1.81 13.41
N VAL A 23 24.84 1.76 14.70
CA VAL A 23 23.46 1.37 15.01
C VAL A 23 22.58 2.46 14.39
N THR A 24 22.16 2.27 13.14
CA THR A 24 20.91 2.86 12.68
C THR A 24 19.81 2.16 13.44
N THR A 25 19.52 2.67 14.63
CA THR A 25 18.22 2.40 15.24
C THR A 25 17.20 3.02 14.29
N GLU A 26 16.67 2.19 13.40
CA GLU A 26 15.44 2.50 12.70
C GLU A 26 14.36 2.57 13.77
N GLN A 27 14.16 3.75 14.33
CA GLN A 27 12.98 4.09 15.09
C GLN A 27 11.80 4.09 14.10
N SER A 28 11.18 2.93 13.92
CA SER A 28 9.81 2.86 13.42
C SER A 28 8.92 3.46 14.51
N ARG A 29 8.88 4.80 14.58
CA ARG A 29 7.75 5.46 15.22
C ARG A 29 6.63 5.36 14.20
N THR A 30 5.63 4.54 14.49
CA THR A 30 4.30 4.78 13.95
C THR A 30 3.90 6.13 14.50
N LEU A 31 4.12 7.19 13.72
CA LEU A 31 3.40 8.44 13.91
C LEU A 31 1.93 8.02 13.86
N GLU A 32 1.30 7.97 15.02
CA GLU A 32 -0.14 7.91 15.15
C GLU A 32 -0.64 9.20 14.52
N THR A 33 -0.83 9.14 13.20
CA THR A 33 -1.51 10.18 12.45
C THR A 33 -2.81 10.39 13.20
N PRO A 34 -3.10 11.58 13.74
CA PRO A 34 -4.39 11.84 14.36
C PRO A 34 -5.42 11.48 13.30
N LYS A 35 -6.03 10.31 13.48
CA LYS A 35 -6.99 9.73 12.54
C LYS A 35 -8.03 10.82 12.38
N PRO A 36 -8.14 11.47 11.22
CA PRO A 36 -9.02 12.61 11.10
C PRO A 36 -10.40 12.13 11.52
N THR A 37 -11.00 12.86 12.45
CA THR A 37 -12.33 12.64 13.05
C THR A 37 -13.47 12.71 12.02
N ALA A 38 -13.15 12.52 10.73
CA ALA A 38 -14.05 12.34 9.61
C ALA A 38 -14.15 10.87 9.15
N SER A 39 -13.15 10.02 9.41
CA SER A 39 -13.19 8.58 9.04
C SER A 39 -13.91 7.69 10.04
N ALA A 40 -14.42 8.24 11.15
CA ALA A 40 -15.09 7.47 12.21
C ALA A 40 -16.59 7.75 12.33
N ARG A 41 -17.17 8.62 11.49
CA ARG A 41 -18.62 8.82 11.53
C ARG A 41 -19.27 7.79 10.62
N ALA A 42 -19.71 6.69 11.22
CA ALA A 42 -20.67 5.80 10.58
C ALA A 42 -21.80 6.66 10.00
N TYR A 43 -22.06 6.51 8.72
CA TYR A 43 -23.10 7.28 8.05
C TYR A 43 -24.47 6.83 8.58
N GLN A 44 -25.12 7.73 9.32
CA GLN A 44 -26.44 7.52 9.94
C GLN A 44 -27.58 8.06 9.07
N GLY A 45 -27.29 8.47 7.83
CA GLY A 45 -28.28 9.01 6.89
C GLY A 45 -28.98 7.93 6.08
N VAL A 46 -30.09 8.29 5.41
CA VAL A 46 -30.74 7.42 4.42
C VAL A 46 -29.72 7.10 3.31
N ARG A 47 -29.55 5.82 3.02
CA ARG A 47 -28.63 5.37 1.98
C ARG A 47 -29.11 5.83 0.61
N SER A 48 -28.26 6.55 -0.13
CA SER A 48 -28.60 7.02 -1.48
C SER A 48 -28.48 5.87 -2.49
N PRO A 49 -29.43 5.69 -3.43
CA PRO A 49 -29.22 4.82 -4.57
C PRO A 49 -28.10 5.38 -5.45
N ILE A 50 -27.31 4.48 -6.04
CA ILE A 50 -26.25 4.80 -7.00
C ILE A 50 -26.26 3.76 -8.11
N SER A 51 -25.90 4.15 -9.33
CA SER A 51 -25.71 3.23 -10.45
C SER A 51 -24.23 3.12 -10.77
N ILE A 52 -23.76 1.88 -10.93
CA ILE A 52 -22.38 1.59 -11.33
C ILE A 52 -22.41 1.19 -12.80
N GLY A 53 -21.70 1.96 -13.64
CA GLY A 53 -21.55 1.67 -15.06
C GLY A 53 -20.44 0.67 -15.35
N LYS A 54 -20.21 0.36 -16.62
CA LYS A 54 -19.17 -0.56 -17.06
C LYS A 54 -17.76 0.01 -16.85
N PHE A 55 -16.92 -0.76 -16.15
CA PHE A 55 -15.49 -0.47 -16.02
C PHE A 55 -14.76 -1.14 -17.19
N ALA A 56 -14.17 -0.32 -18.07
CA ALA A 56 -13.42 -0.81 -19.22
C ALA A 56 -11.96 -0.30 -19.16
N ASN A 57 -11.01 -1.22 -19.10
CA ASN A 57 -9.60 -0.95 -19.28
C ASN A 57 -9.32 -0.62 -20.75
N ARG A 58 -9.05 0.67 -21.00
CA ARG A 58 -8.63 1.20 -22.32
C ARG A 58 -7.12 1.14 -22.55
N SER A 59 -6.33 0.71 -21.56
CA SER A 59 -4.89 0.55 -21.73
C SER A 59 -4.56 -0.80 -22.37
N ASN A 60 -3.36 -0.91 -22.94
CA ASN A 60 -2.83 -2.16 -23.49
C ASN A 60 -2.42 -3.19 -22.41
N PHE A 61 -2.48 -2.82 -21.13
CA PHE A 61 -2.10 -3.70 -20.03
C PHE A 61 -3.03 -4.91 -19.96
N GLN A 62 -2.47 -6.11 -19.88
CA GLN A 62 -3.21 -7.39 -19.87
C GLN A 62 -4.09 -7.63 -21.13
N ARG A 63 -3.83 -6.93 -22.25
CA ARG A 63 -4.55 -7.08 -23.53
C ARG A 63 -3.67 -7.61 -24.67
N GLY A 64 -2.54 -8.24 -24.34
CA GLY A 64 -1.63 -8.80 -25.34
C GLY A 64 -2.22 -9.97 -26.12
N ILE A 65 -1.50 -10.42 -27.16
CA ILE A 65 -1.91 -11.52 -28.06
C ILE A 65 -2.18 -12.86 -27.35
N PHE A 66 -1.61 -13.05 -26.15
CA PHE A 66 -1.83 -14.23 -25.31
C PHE A 66 -2.88 -14.02 -24.20
N SER A 67 -3.59 -12.89 -24.22
CA SER A 67 -4.68 -12.61 -23.28
C SER A 67 -5.99 -13.20 -23.82
N ASP A 68 -6.82 -13.74 -22.94
CA ASP A 68 -8.15 -14.32 -23.25
C ASP A 68 -9.17 -13.29 -23.81
N GLY A 69 -8.75 -12.04 -24.06
CA GLY A 69 -9.61 -10.94 -24.52
C GLY A 69 -10.56 -10.38 -23.45
N VAL A 70 -10.63 -11.03 -22.29
CA VAL A 70 -11.48 -10.64 -21.16
C VAL A 70 -10.82 -9.51 -20.37
N ASP A 71 -11.56 -8.42 -20.16
CA ASP A 71 -11.12 -7.28 -19.35
C ASP A 71 -11.23 -7.55 -17.84
N ARG A 72 -10.28 -8.33 -17.33
CA ARG A 72 -10.18 -8.68 -15.91
C ARG A 72 -9.89 -7.45 -15.04
N LEU A 73 -9.13 -6.47 -15.55
CA LEU A 73 -8.79 -5.26 -14.81
C LEU A 73 -10.02 -4.37 -14.60
N GLY A 74 -10.85 -4.18 -15.65
CA GLY A 74 -12.13 -3.50 -15.55
C GLY A 74 -13.07 -4.17 -14.55
N GLY A 75 -13.22 -5.50 -14.63
CA GLY A 75 -14.05 -6.26 -13.69
C GLY A 75 -13.58 -6.17 -12.23
N GLN A 76 -12.26 -6.19 -11.99
CA GLN A 76 -11.68 -6.01 -10.67
C GLN A 76 -11.91 -4.60 -10.14
N ALA A 77 -11.70 -3.57 -10.96
CA ALA A 77 -11.93 -2.18 -10.57
C ALA A 77 -13.39 -1.94 -10.15
N GLN A 78 -14.34 -2.51 -10.89
CA GLN A 78 -15.76 -2.47 -10.54
C GLN A 78 -16.03 -3.13 -9.17
N THR A 79 -15.42 -4.28 -8.92
CA THR A 79 -15.58 -5.02 -7.65
C THR A 79 -15.03 -4.22 -6.48
N ILE A 80 -13.81 -3.67 -6.61
CA ILE A 80 -13.17 -2.85 -5.58
C ILE A 80 -14.05 -1.63 -5.24
N LEU A 81 -14.57 -0.94 -6.26
CA LEU A 81 -15.47 0.19 -6.04
C LEU A 81 -16.74 -0.25 -5.31
N MET A 82 -17.38 -1.34 -5.74
CA MET A 82 -18.57 -1.88 -5.08
C MET A 82 -18.29 -2.18 -3.61
N THR A 83 -17.17 -2.84 -3.30
CA THR A 83 -16.76 -3.16 -1.94
C THR A 83 -16.56 -1.89 -1.11
N HIS A 84 -15.89 -0.87 -1.64
CA HIS A 84 -15.69 0.40 -0.92
C HIS A 84 -17.01 1.14 -0.69
N LEU A 85 -17.93 1.14 -1.66
CA LEU A 85 -19.25 1.74 -1.51
C LEU A 85 -20.07 1.03 -0.42
N GLN A 86 -20.02 -0.31 -0.39
CA GLN A 86 -20.65 -1.12 0.66
C GLN A 86 -20.03 -0.85 2.04
N GLN A 87 -18.70 -0.85 2.15
CA GLN A 87 -17.97 -0.57 3.39
C GLN A 87 -18.24 0.84 3.92
N SER A 88 -18.47 1.82 3.03
CA SER A 88 -18.81 3.18 3.43
C SER A 88 -20.17 3.26 4.16
N GLY A 89 -21.07 2.31 3.92
CA GLY A 89 -22.44 2.30 4.45
C GLY A 89 -23.33 3.44 3.96
N ARG A 90 -22.86 4.27 3.02
CA ARG A 90 -23.53 5.50 2.54
C ARG A 90 -24.49 5.29 1.38
N PHE A 91 -24.30 4.21 0.64
CA PHE A 91 -25.02 3.92 -0.61
C PHE A 91 -25.81 2.63 -0.46
N LYS A 92 -27.06 2.59 -0.95
CA LYS A 92 -27.85 1.36 -1.00
C LYS A 92 -27.61 0.71 -2.35
N ASP A 93 -27.68 -0.62 -2.35
CA ASP A 93 -27.73 -1.53 -3.50
C ASP A 93 -27.47 -0.82 -4.83
N ALA A 94 -26.19 -0.78 -5.19
CA ALA A 94 -25.79 -0.15 -6.43
C ALA A 94 -26.45 -0.92 -7.59
N LEU A 95 -27.26 -0.22 -8.38
CA LEU A 95 -27.84 -0.80 -9.59
C LEU A 95 -26.69 -1.05 -10.56
N ASN A 96 -26.34 -2.32 -10.74
CA ASN A 96 -25.30 -2.71 -11.67
C ASN A 96 -25.83 -2.55 -13.11
N ASN A 97 -25.34 -1.53 -13.82
CA ASN A 97 -25.65 -1.29 -15.23
C ASN A 97 -24.40 -1.51 -16.09
N SER A 98 -23.68 -2.60 -15.85
CA SER A 98 -22.51 -3.00 -16.65
C SER A 98 -22.84 -3.43 -18.09
N ASN A 99 -24.13 -3.51 -18.44
CA ASN A 99 -24.64 -4.14 -19.66
C ASN A 99 -25.53 -3.22 -20.53
N ALA A 100 -25.75 -1.96 -20.14
CA ALA A 100 -26.22 -0.92 -21.06
C ALA A 100 -25.03 -0.17 -21.67
#